data_AF-A0A285UPB1-F1
#
_entry.id   AF-A0A285UPB1-F1
#
_cell.length_a   1.000
_cell.length_b   1.000
_cell.length_c   1.000
_cell.angle_alpha   90.00
_cell.angle_beta   90.00
_cell.angle_gamma   90.00
#
_symmetry.space_group_name_H-M   'P 1'
#
loop_
_entity.id
_entity.type
_entity.pdbx_description
1 polymer ?
#
loop_
_entity_poly.entity_id
_entity_poly.type
_entity_poly.pdbx_seq_one_letter_code
_entity_poly.pdbx_strand_id
1 'polypeptide(L)'
;MSKPNKPSIVQESIFLVVTILINILALPAALVIGVMATDSPGSGMKELVMGFLFVQAVPLILFAGSLILFIIKIREIRNNNEIST
;
A
#
# COMPACT_ATOMS: atom_id res chain seq x y z
N MET A 1 21.90 -5.95 -26.07
CA MET A 1 20.56 -6.40 -25.63
C MET A 1 20.65 -6.73 -24.15
N SER A 2 20.22 -5.82 -23.27
CA SER A 2 20.31 -5.99 -21.81
C SER A 2 19.25 -7.00 -21.37
N LYS A 3 19.67 -8.13 -20.77
CA LYS A 3 18.76 -9.12 -20.17
C LYS A 3 17.81 -8.40 -19.19
N PRO A 4 16.49 -8.60 -19.24
CA PRO A 4 15.61 -8.07 -18.22
C PRO A 4 16.02 -8.66 -16.86
N ASN A 5 16.35 -7.79 -15.92
CA ASN A 5 16.68 -8.20 -14.56
C ASN A 5 15.43 -8.89 -13.97
N LYS A 6 15.53 -10.17 -13.60
CA LYS A 6 14.41 -10.88 -12.96
C LYS A 6 14.10 -10.11 -11.67
N PRO A 7 12.87 -9.62 -11.46
CA PRO A 7 12.56 -8.91 -10.22
C PRO A 7 12.84 -9.89 -9.07
N SER A 8 13.81 -9.49 -8.25
CA SER A 8 14.33 -10.27 -7.13
C SER A 8 13.53 -9.87 -5.91
N ILE A 9 13.25 -10.81 -4.99
CA ILE A 9 12.46 -10.58 -3.76
C ILE A 9 12.82 -9.29 -3.00
N VAL A 10 14.08 -8.84 -3.12
CA VAL A 10 14.58 -7.58 -2.58
C VAL A 10 13.81 -6.38 -3.15
N GLN A 11 13.52 -6.36 -4.46
CA GLN A 11 12.74 -5.31 -5.12
C GLN A 11 11.30 -5.26 -4.60
N GLU A 12 10.59 -6.40 -4.53
CA GLU A 12 9.23 -6.42 -3.98
C GLU A 12 9.22 -6.04 -2.49
N SER A 13 10.26 -6.43 -1.75
CA SER A 13 10.42 -6.04 -0.33
C SER A 13 10.62 -4.53 -0.17
N ILE A 14 11.50 -3.93 -0.98
CA ILE A 14 11.72 -2.48 -1.00
C ILE A 14 10.43 -1.76 -1.38
N PHE A 15 9.72 -2.25 -2.40
CA PHE A 15 8.46 -1.66 -2.81
C PHE A 15 7.41 -1.71 -1.70
N LEU A 16 7.28 -2.84 -0.99
CA LEU A 16 6.40 -2.97 0.17
C LEU A 16 6.77 -2.00 1.31
N VAL A 17 8.06 -1.85 1.62
CA VAL A 17 8.51 -0.90 2.65
C VAL A 17 8.20 0.54 2.25
N VAL A 18 8.44 0.90 0.99
CA VAL A 18 8.14 2.24 0.47
C VAL A 18 6.66 2.56 0.54
N THR A 19 5.78 1.62 0.17
CA THR A 19 4.33 1.84 0.26
C THR A 19 3.84 1.94 1.70
N ILE A 20 4.42 1.20 2.64
CA ILE A 20 4.16 1.37 4.08
C ILE A 20 4.54 2.77 4.55
N LEU A 21 5.73 3.24 4.18
CA LEU A 21 6.20 4.59 4.53
C LEU A 21 5.27 5.68 3.96
N ILE A 22 4.85 5.56 2.71
CA ILE A 22 3.88 6.48 2.09
C ILE A 22 2.56 6.49 2.88
N ASN A 23 2.06 5.32 3.29
CA ASN A 23 0.83 5.25 4.09
C ASN A 23 0.99 5.99 5.42
N ILE A 24 2.10 5.78 6.14
CA ILE A 24 2.38 6.45 7.42
C ILE A 24 2.47 7.97 7.22
N LEU A 25 3.18 8.42 6.18
CA LEU A 25 3.34 9.85 5.88
C LEU A 25 2.03 10.51 5.44
N ALA A 26 1.11 9.76 4.84
CA ALA A 26 -0.19 10.26 4.43
C ALA A 26 -1.20 10.34 5.59
N LEU A 27 -0.99 9.60 6.70
CA LEU A 27 -1.93 9.60 7.84
C LEU A 27 -2.22 10.99 8.42
N PRO A 28 -1.22 11.87 8.69
CA PRO A 28 -1.51 13.21 9.20
C PRO A 28 -2.37 14.03 8.23
N ALA A 29 -2.09 13.97 6.93
CA ALA A 29 -2.87 14.67 5.92
C ALA A 29 -4.31 14.12 5.83
N ALA A 30 -4.49 12.80 5.86
CA ALA A 30 -5.79 12.17 5.83
C ALA A 30 -6.63 12.51 7.07
N LEU A 31 -6.00 12.59 8.26
CA LEU A 31 -6.68 13.02 9.48
C LEU A 31 -7.11 14.49 9.41
N VAL A 32 -6.24 15.39 8.92
CA VAL A 32 -6.60 16.82 8.77
C VAL A 32 -7.78 16.98 7.81
N ILE A 33 -7.74 16.33 6.65
CA ILE A 33 -8.83 16.40 5.67
C ILE A 33 -10.11 15.75 6.20
N GLY A 34 -10.01 14.62 6.92
CA GLY A 34 -11.15 13.99 7.58
C GLY A 34 -11.81 14.91 8.60
N VAL A 35 -11.03 15.58 9.45
CA VAL A 35 -11.56 16.55 10.43
C VAL A 35 -12.20 17.74 9.72
N MET A 36 -11.56 18.28 8.67
CA MET A 36 -12.15 19.37 7.88
C MET A 36 -13.48 18.98 7.21
N ALA A 37 -13.65 17.70 6.85
CA ALA A 37 -14.92 17.20 6.32
C ALA A 37 -16.05 17.21 7.36
N THR A 38 -15.74 17.30 8.66
CA THR A 38 -16.72 17.38 9.76
C THR A 38 -17.09 18.80 10.18
N ASP A 39 -16.66 19.81 9.43
CA ASP A 39 -16.91 21.22 9.78
C ASP A 39 -18.35 21.66 9.49
N SER A 40 -19.11 20.90 8.68
CA SER A 40 -20.49 21.24 8.32
C SER A 40 -21.49 20.91 9.44
N PRO A 41 -22.50 21.75 9.70
CA PRO A 41 -23.61 21.42 10.58
C PRO A 41 -24.30 20.11 10.15
N GLY A 42 -24.46 19.16 11.07
CA GLY A 42 -25.05 17.85 10.80
C GLY A 42 -24.09 16.80 10.22
N SER A 43 -22.81 17.15 10.00
CA SER A 43 -21.77 16.16 9.68
C SER A 43 -21.26 15.44 10.94
N GLY A 44 -20.65 14.26 10.76
CA GLY A 44 -20.14 13.45 11.85
C GLY A 44 -19.11 12.43 11.40
N MET A 45 -19.09 11.27 12.05
CA MET A 45 -18.03 10.27 11.82
C MET A 45 -17.99 9.75 10.37
N LYS A 46 -19.13 9.74 9.66
CA LYS A 46 -19.19 9.26 8.28
C LYS A 46 -18.38 10.16 7.34
N GLU A 47 -18.52 11.47 7.49
CA GLU A 47 -17.83 12.48 6.69
C GLU A 47 -16.34 12.48 7.01
N LEU A 48 -15.97 12.26 8.28
CA LEU A 48 -14.58 12.05 8.68
C LEU A 48 -13.96 10.85 7.95
N VAL A 49 -14.62 9.69 8.02
CA VAL A 49 -14.13 8.46 7.38
C VAL A 49 -14.04 8.64 5.87
N MET A 50 -15.01 9.32 5.25
CA MET A 50 -15.00 9.59 3.82
C MET A 50 -13.83 10.51 3.43
N GLY A 51 -13.60 11.60 4.15
CA GLY A 51 -12.47 12.52 3.92
C GLY A 51 -11.12 11.85 4.15
N PHE A 52 -11.01 11.04 5.21
CA PHE A 52 -9.83 10.24 5.48
C PHE A 52 -9.52 9.26 4.35
N LEU A 53 -10.52 8.46 3.93
CA LEU A 53 -10.35 7.47 2.88
C LEU A 53 -10.10 8.11 1.51
N PHE A 54 -10.58 9.33 1.26
CA PHE A 54 -10.28 10.05 0.02
C PHE A 54 -8.79 10.32 -0.15
N VAL A 55 -8.12 10.77 0.91
CA VAL A 55 -6.65 10.97 0.90
C VAL A 55 -5.93 9.63 0.89
N GLN A 56 -6.43 8.65 1.65
CA GLN A 56 -5.77 7.35 1.81
C GLN A 56 -6.03 6.35 0.67
N ALA A 57 -6.94 6.65 -0.26
CA ALA A 57 -7.28 5.76 -1.36
C ALA A 57 -6.06 5.34 -2.18
N VAL A 58 -5.24 6.30 -2.61
CA VAL A 58 -4.03 6.01 -3.40
C VAL A 58 -2.98 5.25 -2.57
N PRO A 59 -2.59 5.71 -1.36
CA PRO A 59 -1.69 4.95 -0.48
C PRO A 59 -2.14 3.50 -0.24
N LEU A 60 -3.43 3.26 0.02
CA LEU A 60 -3.97 1.93 0.28
C LEU A 60 -3.95 1.04 -0.95
N ILE A 61 -4.27 1.58 -2.13
CA ILE A 61 -4.19 0.83 -3.41
C ILE A 61 -2.75 0.43 -3.70
N LEU A 62 -1.79 1.34 -3.52
CA LEU A 62 -0.37 1.05 -3.70
C LEU A 62 0.11 -0.01 -2.72
N PHE A 63 -0.29 0.09 -1.45
CA PHE A 63 0.04 -0.91 -0.45
C PHE A 63 -0.53 -2.29 -0.79
N ALA A 64 -1.81 -2.36 -1.14
CA ALA A 64 -2.46 -3.61 -1.56
C ALA A 64 -1.76 -4.25 -2.76
N GLY A 65 -1.44 -3.45 -3.78
CA GLY A 65 -0.68 -3.92 -4.95
C GLY A 65 0.70 -4.46 -4.57
N SER A 66 1.45 -3.75 -3.73
CA SER A 66 2.77 -4.19 -3.27
C SER A 66 2.70 -5.49 -2.46
N LEU A 67 1.66 -5.65 -1.63
CA LEU A 67 1.45 -6.85 -0.82
C LEU A 67 1.13 -8.07 -1.70
N ILE A 68 0.27 -7.91 -2.70
CA ILE A 68 -0.06 -8.98 -3.65
C ILE A 68 1.20 -9.43 -4.39
N LEU A 69 2.01 -8.50 -4.92
CA LEU A 69 3.25 -8.82 -5.62
C LEU A 69 4.24 -9.56 -4.70
N PHE A 70 4.41 -9.09 -3.48
CA PHE A 70 5.28 -9.73 -2.49
C PHE A 70 4.83 -11.16 -2.17
N ILE A 71 3.53 -11.39 -1.97
CA ILE A 71 2.96 -12.72 -1.71
C ILE A 71 3.17 -13.65 -2.90
N ILE A 72 2.91 -13.18 -4.13
CA ILE A 72 3.13 -13.96 -5.36
C ILE A 72 4.61 -14.37 -5.43
N LYS A 73 5.52 -13.44 -5.13
CA LYS A 73 6.96 -13.70 -5.19
C LYS A 73 7.42 -14.74 -4.18
N ILE A 74 6.94 -14.66 -2.94
CA ILE A 74 7.23 -15.67 -1.91
C ILE A 74 6.75 -17.05 -2.35
N ARG A 75 5.55 -17.14 -2.94
CA ARG A 75 5.01 -18.41 -3.44
C ARG A 75 5.87 -18.98 -4.57
N GLU A 76 6.31 -18.15 -5.51
CA GLU A 76 7.21 -18.56 -6.61
C GLU A 76 8.51 -19.18 -6.05
N ILE A 77 9.13 -18.52 -5.07
CA ILE A 77 10.39 -18.97 -4.47
C ILE A 77 10.21 -20.31 -3.75
N ARG A 78 9.15 -20.45 -2.95
CA ARG A 78 8.87 -21.71 -2.23
C ARG A 78 8.68 -22.87 -3.20
N ASN A 79 7.86 -22.70 -4.24
CA ASN A 79 7.58 -23.77 -5.19
C ASN A 79 8.84 -24.19 -5.96
N ASN A 80 9.74 -23.25 -6.31
CA ASN A 80 11.00 -23.58 -6.96
C ASN A 80 11.93 -24.40 -6.06
N ASN A 81 11.93 -24.13 -4.75
CA ASN A 81 12.73 -24.89 -3.79
C ASN A 81 12.23 -26.34 -3.64
N GLU A 82 10.90 -26.53 -3.62
CA GLU A 82 10.28 -27.86 -3.57
C GLU A 82 10.59 -28.70 -4.82
N ILE A 83 10.66 -28.08 -6.01
CA ILE A 83 10.98 -28.79 -7.27
C ILE A 83 12.48 -29.15 -7.37
N SER A 84 13.36 -28.41 -6.69
CA SER A 84 14.81 -28.64 -6.73
C SER A 84 15.34 -29.66 -5.72
N THR A 85 14.47 -30.24 -4.89
CA THR A 85 14.81 -31.24 -3.86
C THR A 85 14.41 -32.63 -4.30
#